data_AF-A0AAD5A5V5-F1
#
_entry.id   AF-A0AAD5A5V5-F1
#
_cell.length_a   1.000
_cell.length_b   1.000
_cell.length_c   1.000
_cell.angle_alpha   90.00
_cell.angle_beta   90.00
_cell.angle_gamma   90.00
#
_symmetry.space_group_name_H-M   'P 1'
#
loop_
_entity.id
_entity.type
_entity.pdbx_description
1 polymer ?
#
loop_
_entity_poly.entity_id
_entity_poly.type
_entity_poly.pdbx_seq_one_letter_code
_entity_poly.pdbx_strand_id
1 'polypeptide(L)'
;MPKRVTVYGGEGDNLKKYSDIAIEDNLIGEVCVLEDMSTHLPIIEIRIEECRDGGIDVRIRGLKIKSSCERDLGLNADVFKSPNLVRFPRLEGTPPDVLYRRTLLILRFITVLDSLLPHLVPAWDYSLGTFNQIK
;
A
#
# COMPACT_ATOMS: atom_id res chain seq x y z
N MET A 1 -30.21 1.24 -10.64
CA MET A 1 -28.75 1.20 -10.91
C MET A 1 -28.12 2.36 -10.17
N PRO A 2 -27.01 2.18 -9.44
CA PRO A 2 -26.34 3.28 -8.77
C PRO A 2 -25.94 4.35 -9.80
N LYS A 3 -26.25 5.60 -9.50
CA LYS A 3 -26.02 6.79 -10.34
C LYS A 3 -24.91 7.67 -9.76
N ARG A 4 -24.87 7.84 -8.44
CA ARG A 4 -23.79 8.54 -7.74
C ARG A 4 -23.27 7.67 -6.61
N VAL A 5 -21.95 7.49 -6.58
CA VAL A 5 -21.24 6.71 -5.56
C VAL A 5 -20.14 7.57 -4.97
N THR A 6 -20.12 7.73 -3.66
CA THR A 6 -19.04 8.40 -2.93
C THR A 6 -18.23 7.37 -2.18
N VAL A 7 -16.91 7.58 -2.11
CA VAL A 7 -16.01 6.71 -1.37
C VAL A 7 -15.28 7.50 -0.31
N TYR A 8 -15.32 6.98 0.90
CA TYR A 8 -14.61 7.49 2.06
C TYR A 8 -13.57 6.48 2.53
N GLY A 9 -12.55 6.97 3.22
CA GLY A 9 -11.58 6.11 3.88
C GLY A 9 -10.88 6.81 5.03
N GLY A 10 -10.29 6.02 5.93
CA GLY A 10 -9.62 6.56 7.11
C GLY A 10 -9.49 5.53 8.24
N GLU A 11 -9.28 6.05 9.45
CA GLU A 11 -9.10 5.28 10.68
C GLU A 11 -10.23 5.57 11.67
N GLY A 12 -10.85 4.52 12.22
CA GLY A 12 -11.97 4.65 13.15
C GLY A 12 -13.11 5.49 12.56
N ASP A 13 -13.56 6.49 13.31
CA ASP A 13 -14.64 7.40 12.89
C ASP A 13 -14.16 8.56 11.99
N ASN A 14 -12.85 8.70 11.77
CA ASN A 14 -12.26 9.79 11.00
C ASN A 14 -12.20 9.45 9.50
N LEU A 15 -13.36 9.32 8.87
CA LEU A 15 -13.49 9.06 7.45
C LEU A 15 -13.39 10.34 6.62
N LYS A 16 -12.43 10.39 5.68
CA LYS A 16 -12.31 11.44 4.67
C LYS A 16 -12.88 10.98 3.33
N LYS A 17 -13.48 11.90 2.59
CA LYS A 17 -13.97 11.65 1.23
C LYS A 17 -12.78 11.59 0.27
N TYR A 18 -12.64 10.48 -0.47
CA TYR A 18 -11.60 10.26 -1.47
C TYR A 18 -12.13 10.39 -2.89
N SER A 19 -13.37 9.95 -3.13
CA SER A 19 -13.92 9.88 -4.49
C SER A 19 -15.42 10.21 -4.50
N ASP A 20 -15.88 10.79 -5.60
CA ASP A 20 -17.29 11.05 -5.92
C ASP A 20 -17.50 10.80 -7.40
N ILE A 21 -18.23 9.73 -7.72
CA ILE A 21 -18.34 9.20 -9.07
C ILE A 21 -19.78 9.25 -9.51
N ALA A 22 -20.01 9.92 -10.63
CA ALA A 22 -21.24 9.82 -11.40
C ALA A 22 -21.10 8.68 -12.42
N ILE A 23 -21.95 7.67 -12.29
CA ILE A 23 -21.99 6.53 -13.21
C ILE A 23 -22.87 6.90 -14.40
N GLU A 24 -22.32 6.76 -15.60
CA GLU A 24 -23.06 7.02 -16.82
C GLU A 24 -24.18 6.00 -17.05
N ASP A 25 -25.26 6.49 -17.64
CA ASP A 25 -26.48 5.74 -17.85
C ASP A 25 -26.32 4.51 -18.77
N ASN A 26 -25.36 4.56 -19.69
CA ASN A 26 -25.13 3.50 -20.66
C ASN A 26 -23.96 2.59 -20.28
N LEU A 27 -23.36 2.77 -19.11
CA LEU A 27 -22.18 2.02 -18.71
C LEU A 27 -22.54 0.56 -18.40
N ILE A 28 -21.92 -0.35 -19.14
CA ILE A 28 -22.01 -1.80 -18.93
C ILE A 28 -20.60 -2.30 -18.62
N GLY A 29 -20.33 -2.62 -17.35
CA GLY A 29 -19.02 -3.14 -16.95
C GLY A 29 -18.69 -2.92 -15.48
N GLU A 30 -17.41 -3.09 -15.16
CA GLU A 30 -16.84 -2.77 -13.86
C GLU A 30 -16.64 -1.25 -13.73
N VAL A 31 -16.90 -0.69 -12.53
CA VAL A 31 -16.61 0.71 -12.20
C VAL A 31 -15.47 0.72 -11.19
N CYS A 32 -14.36 1.35 -11.56
CA CYS A 32 -13.26 1.60 -10.63
C CYS A 32 -13.63 2.80 -9.76
N VAL A 33 -13.74 2.59 -8.44
CA VAL A 33 -14.15 3.66 -7.51
C VAL A 33 -13.01 4.31 -6.74
N LEU A 34 -11.87 3.62 -6.67
CA LEU A 34 -10.60 4.08 -6.12
C LEU A 34 -9.47 3.47 -6.96
N GLU A 35 -8.50 4.28 -7.34
CA GLU A 35 -7.35 3.89 -8.16
C GLU A 35 -6.08 4.55 -7.62
N ASP A 36 -4.92 3.95 -7.89
CA ASP A 36 -3.58 4.48 -7.56
C ASP A 36 -3.40 4.93 -6.11
N MET A 37 -3.98 4.15 -5.19
CA MET A 37 -3.92 4.44 -3.76
C MET A 37 -2.50 4.24 -3.23
N SER A 38 -1.84 5.33 -2.79
CA SER A 38 -0.50 5.33 -2.20
C SER A 38 -0.49 5.24 -0.67
N THR A 39 -1.66 5.32 -0.04
CA THR A 39 -1.84 5.32 1.42
C THR A 39 -2.69 4.14 1.86
N HIS A 40 -2.31 3.53 2.98
CA HIS A 40 -3.09 2.46 3.59
C HIS A 40 -4.34 3.05 4.26
N LEU A 41 -5.52 2.57 3.84
CA LEU A 41 -6.81 2.94 4.42
C LEU A 41 -7.41 1.71 5.11
N PRO A 42 -7.36 1.62 6.45
CA PRO A 42 -7.87 0.45 7.16
C PRO A 42 -9.38 0.31 7.02
N ILE A 43 -10.10 1.42 6.82
CA ILE A 43 -11.53 1.43 6.55
C ILE A 43 -11.74 2.12 5.20
N ILE A 44 -12.51 1.47 4.33
CA ILE A 44 -13.03 2.03 3.07
C ILE A 44 -14.55 1.91 3.13
N GLU A 45 -15.25 3.02 3.01
CA GLU A 45 -16.69 3.09 3.05
C GLU A 45 -17.22 3.59 1.69
N ILE A 46 -17.98 2.73 1.01
CA ILE A 46 -18.60 3.03 -0.28
C ILE A 46 -20.07 3.36 -0.03
N ARG A 47 -20.47 4.60 -0.29
CA ARG A 47 -21.86 5.05 -0.17
C ARG A 47 -22.47 5.23 -1.54
N ILE A 48 -23.62 4.60 -1.75
CA ILE A 48 -24.43 4.84 -2.95
C ILE A 48 -25.43 5.93 -2.59
N GLU A 49 -25.17 7.14 -3.08
CA GLU A 49 -25.94 8.33 -2.74
C GLU A 49 -27.23 8.42 -3.55
N GLU A 50 -27.18 8.01 -4.82
CA GLU A 50 -28.30 8.13 -5.74
C GLU A 50 -28.41 6.89 -6.63
N CYS A 51 -29.64 6.50 -6.92
CA CYS A 51 -29.97 5.47 -7.89
C CYS A 51 -30.80 6.07 -9.03
N ARG A 52 -30.69 5.47 -10.22
CA ARG A 52 -31.57 5.79 -11.33
C ARG A 52 -33.05 5.58 -10.94
N ASP A 53 -33.90 6.47 -11.46
CA ASP A 53 -35.37 6.44 -11.33
C ASP A 53 -35.86 6.45 -9.88
N GLY A 54 -35.03 6.98 -8.95
CA GLY A 54 -35.36 6.99 -7.53
C GLY A 54 -35.39 5.60 -6.89
N GLY A 55 -34.67 4.63 -7.48
CA GLY A 55 -34.57 3.29 -6.91
C GLY A 55 -34.06 3.31 -5.48
N ILE A 56 -34.72 2.58 -4.59
CA ILE A 56 -34.38 2.53 -3.17
C ILE A 56 -33.28 1.48 -2.92
N ASP A 57 -33.31 0.39 -3.71
CA ASP A 57 -32.41 -0.73 -3.57
C ASP A 57 -31.38 -0.81 -4.70
N VAL A 58 -30.19 -1.30 -4.36
CA VAL A 58 -29.07 -1.48 -5.29
C VAL A 58 -28.66 -2.94 -5.35
N ARG A 59 -28.46 -3.44 -6.56
CA ARG A 59 -27.90 -4.78 -6.79
C ARG A 59 -26.42 -4.68 -7.16
N ILE A 60 -25.56 -5.19 -6.29
CA ILE A 60 -24.12 -5.30 -6.54
C ILE A 60 -23.84 -6.74 -6.97
N ARG A 61 -23.31 -6.93 -8.20
CA ARG A 61 -23.00 -8.26 -8.73
C ARG A 61 -21.66 -8.81 -8.24
N GLY A 62 -20.71 -7.93 -7.97
CA GLY A 62 -19.39 -8.29 -7.47
C GLY A 62 -18.66 -7.04 -6.98
N LEU A 63 -17.76 -7.25 -6.02
CA LEU A 63 -16.83 -6.26 -5.53
C LEU A 63 -15.43 -6.84 -5.65
N LYS A 64 -14.49 -6.07 -6.18
CA LYS A 64 -13.11 -6.50 -6.38
C LYS A 64 -12.17 -5.45 -5.81
N ILE A 65 -11.21 -5.92 -5.02
CA ILE A 65 -10.11 -5.11 -4.53
C ILE A 65 -8.84 -5.70 -5.15
N LYS A 66 -8.09 -4.86 -5.86
CA LYS A 66 -6.76 -5.20 -6.36
C LYS A 66 -5.77 -4.31 -5.62
N SER A 67 -4.88 -4.94 -4.87
CA SER A 67 -3.66 -4.27 -4.43
C SER A 67 -2.60 -4.55 -5.47
N SER A 68 -1.88 -3.52 -5.94
CA SER A 68 -0.55 -3.77 -6.51
C SER A 68 0.26 -4.50 -5.43
N CYS A 69 0.82 -5.65 -5.79
CA CYS A 69 1.63 -6.45 -4.87
C CYS A 69 2.94 -5.72 -4.56
N GLU A 70 2.91 -4.77 -3.63
CA GLU A 70 4.05 -4.29 -2.84
C GLU A 70 3.46 -3.82 -1.48
N ARG A 71 3.58 -4.52 -0.36
CA ARG A 71 4.72 -5.26 0.20
C ARG A 71 4.20 -6.38 1.10
N ASP A 72 4.03 -7.59 0.56
CA ASP A 72 4.43 -8.70 1.41
C ASP A 72 5.96 -8.67 1.38
N LEU A 73 6.58 -8.35 2.51
CA LEU A 73 8.05 -8.27 2.60
C LEU A 73 8.70 -9.66 2.47
N GLY A 74 7.95 -10.68 2.07
CA GLY A 74 8.32 -12.10 2.09
C GLY A 74 8.63 -12.60 3.51
N LEU A 75 8.26 -11.81 4.52
CA LEU A 75 8.65 -11.99 5.91
C LEU A 75 7.41 -12.39 6.69
N ASN A 76 7.24 -13.70 6.83
CA ASN A 76 6.30 -14.30 7.76
C ASN A 76 7.02 -14.55 9.11
N ALA A 77 6.32 -14.36 10.23
CA ALA A 77 6.80 -14.73 11.56
C ALA A 77 7.24 -16.21 11.63
N ASP A 78 6.63 -17.08 10.81
CA ASP A 78 6.96 -18.50 10.72
C ASP A 78 8.39 -18.75 10.24
N VAL A 79 8.99 -17.82 9.48
CA VAL A 79 10.41 -17.89 9.08
C VAL A 79 11.29 -18.00 10.32
N PHE A 80 10.99 -17.24 11.37
CA PHE A 80 11.74 -17.26 12.62
C PHE A 80 11.45 -18.49 13.48
N LYS A 81 10.37 -19.23 13.21
CA LYS A 81 10.01 -20.46 13.93
C LYS A 81 10.52 -21.73 13.25
N SER A 82 11.06 -21.61 12.04
CA SER A 82 11.58 -22.75 11.28
C SER A 82 12.69 -23.48 12.06
N PRO A 83 12.60 -24.82 12.21
CA PRO A 83 13.62 -25.61 12.90
C PRO A 83 14.95 -25.66 12.14
N ASN A 84 14.94 -25.34 10.84
CA ASN A 84 16.13 -25.31 9.99
C ASN A 84 16.78 -23.92 9.93
N LEU A 85 16.23 -22.92 10.62
CA LEU A 85 16.78 -21.58 10.64
C LEU A 85 18.00 -21.54 11.56
N VAL A 86 19.19 -21.57 10.95
CA VAL A 86 20.44 -21.32 11.67
C VAL A 86 20.50 -19.83 12.01
N ARG A 87 20.51 -19.53 13.32
CA ARG A 87 20.58 -18.15 13.81
C ARG A 87 22.01 -17.80 14.17
N PHE A 88 22.34 -16.51 14.03
CA PHE A 88 23.57 -16.01 14.62
C PHE A 88 23.54 -16.20 16.15
N PRO A 89 24.67 -16.53 16.80
CA PRO A 89 24.71 -16.83 18.24
C PRO A 89 24.09 -15.74 19.12
N ARG A 90 24.27 -14.46 18.74
CA ARG A 90 23.68 -13.32 19.46
C ARG A 90 22.16 -13.23 19.39
N LEU A 91 21.52 -13.99 18.49
CA LEU A 91 20.08 -13.98 18.23
C LEU A 91 19.37 -15.27 18.71
N GLU A 92 20.12 -16.32 19.11
CA GLU A 92 19.54 -17.60 19.55
C GLU A 92 18.63 -17.45 20.77
N GLY A 93 19.01 -16.64 21.74
CA GLY A 93 18.21 -16.38 22.95
C GLY A 93 17.02 -15.43 22.75
N THR A 94 16.83 -14.88 21.55
CA THR A 94 15.74 -13.93 21.29
C THR A 94 14.49 -14.66 20.78
N PRO A 95 13.30 -14.40 21.34
CA PRO A 95 12.06 -15.01 20.88
C PRO A 95 11.78 -14.71 19.39
N PRO A 96 11.23 -15.68 18.61
CA PRO A 96 10.91 -15.50 17.19
C PRO A 96 10.07 -14.25 16.91
N ASP A 97 9.05 -13.99 17.73
CA ASP A 97 8.12 -12.87 17.52
C ASP A 97 8.82 -11.51 17.73
N VAL A 98 9.81 -11.46 18.63
CA VAL A 98 10.61 -10.25 18.86
C VAL A 98 11.53 -9.99 17.67
N LEU A 99 12.15 -11.05 17.13
CA LEU A 99 12.97 -10.95 15.93
C LEU A 99 12.13 -10.47 14.74
N TYR A 100 10.95 -11.06 14.54
CA TYR A 100 10.02 -10.66 13.49
C TYR A 100 9.68 -9.16 13.55
N ARG A 101 9.25 -8.67 14.72
CA ARG A 101 8.92 -7.24 14.91
C ARG A 101 10.12 -6.32 14.67
N ARG A 102 11.32 -6.71 15.12
CA ARG A 102 12.56 -5.96 14.86
C ARG A 102 12.85 -5.88 13.37
N THR A 103 12.71 -7.00 12.65
CA THR A 103 12.93 -7.04 11.20
C THR A 103 11.95 -6.15 10.45
N LEU A 104 10.68 -6.13 10.84
CA LEU A 104 9.69 -5.20 10.25
C LEU A 104 10.11 -3.73 10.42
N LEU A 105 10.58 -3.35 11.61
CA LEU A 105 11.05 -1.98 11.88
C LEU A 105 12.29 -1.63 11.05
N ILE A 106 13.27 -2.53 10.98
CA ILE A 106 14.48 -2.33 10.18
C ILE A 106 14.11 -2.16 8.71
N LEU A 107 13.20 -2.98 8.20
CA LEU A 107 12.81 -2.93 6.80
C LEU A 107 12.07 -1.64 6.45
N ARG A 108 11.19 -1.17 7.34
CA ARG A 108 10.56 0.16 7.20
C ARG A 108 11.60 1.27 7.22
N PHE A 109 12.57 1.21 8.13
CA PHE A 109 13.66 2.17 8.19
C PHE A 109 14.46 2.17 6.89
N ILE A 110 14.83 0.99 6.36
CA ILE A 110 15.55 0.87 5.09
C ILE A 110 14.73 1.49 3.96
N THR A 111 13.43 1.21 3.85
CA THR A 111 12.63 1.82 2.78
C THR A 111 12.60 3.35 2.88
N VAL A 112 12.49 3.90 4.09
CA VAL A 112 12.53 5.35 4.29
C VAL A 112 13.91 5.90 3.93
N LEU A 113 14.97 5.27 4.42
CA LEU A 113 16.34 5.67 4.11
C LEU A 113 16.58 5.66 2.60
N ASP A 114 16.19 4.58 1.91
CA ASP A 114 16.36 4.40 0.48
C ASP A 114 15.64 5.49 -0.33
N SER A 115 14.43 5.89 0.10
CA SER A 115 13.72 7.02 -0.51
C SER A 115 14.41 8.38 -0.30
N LEU A 116 15.22 8.51 0.75
CA LEU A 116 15.96 9.74 1.08
C LEU A 116 17.37 9.76 0.49
N LEU A 117 17.96 8.59 0.20
CA LEU A 117 19.33 8.48 -0.32
C LEU A 117 19.58 9.36 -1.56
N PRO A 118 18.68 9.46 -2.56
CA PRO A 118 18.88 10.33 -3.72
C PRO A 118 18.95 11.83 -3.38
N HIS A 119 18.42 12.23 -2.22
CA HIS A 119 18.45 13.61 -1.74
C HIS A 119 19.62 13.92 -0.81
N LEU A 120 20.19 12.89 -0.18
CA LEU A 120 21.30 13.02 0.78
C LEU A 120 22.66 12.80 0.11
N VAL A 121 22.70 11.93 -0.90
CA VAL A 121 23.91 11.64 -1.66
C VAL A 121 23.77 12.30 -3.02
N PRO A 122 24.65 13.26 -3.39
CA PRO A 122 24.65 13.78 -4.75
C PRO A 122 24.79 12.59 -5.70
N ALA A 123 24.00 12.57 -6.77
CA ALA A 123 24.04 11.52 -7.79
C ALA A 123 25.51 11.22 -8.08
N TRP A 124 25.93 10.00 -7.77
CA TRP A 124 27.32 9.61 -7.90
C TRP A 124 27.56 9.36 -9.39
N ASP A 125 27.55 10.43 -10.17
CA ASP A 125 28.00 10.46 -11.54
C ASP A 125 29.51 10.29 -11.49
N TYR A 126 29.95 9.03 -11.34
CA TYR A 126 31.25 8.60 -11.81
C TYR A 126 31.26 8.78 -13.33
N SER A 127 31.37 10.03 -13.78
CA SER A 127 31.95 10.30 -15.08
C SER A 127 33.41 9.89 -14.97
N LEU A 128 33.72 8.69 -15.47
CA LEU A 128 35.07 8.13 -15.67
C LEU A 128 35.98 9.00 -16.57
N GLY A 129 35.66 10.29 -16.79
CA GLY A 129 36.33 11.21 -17.70
C GLY A 129 36.93 12.46 -17.05
N THR A 130 36.64 12.79 -15.79
CA THR A 130 36.97 14.12 -15.24
C THR A 130 38.36 14.21 -14.58
N PHE A 131 39.09 13.09 -14.46
CA PHE A 131 40.46 13.09 -13.94
C PHE A 131 41.47 13.84 -14.83
N ASN A 132 41.15 14.13 -16.09
CA ASN A 132 42.03 14.88 -16.99
C ASN A 132 41.97 16.42 -16.81
N GLN A 133 41.11 16.93 -15.92
CA GLN A 133 40.99 18.38 -15.66
C GLN A 133 41.77 18.86 -14.42
N ILE A 134 42.46 17.96 -13.72
CA ILE A 134 43.41 18.34 -12.66
C ILE A 134 44.80 18.40 -13.29
N LYS A 135 45.12 19.54 -13.90
CA LYS A 135 46.47 19.99 -14.23
C LYS A 135 46.60 21.48 -13.92
#